data_AF-V4YCY1-F1
#
_entry.id   AF-V4YCY1-F1
#
_cell.length_a   1.000
_cell.length_b   1.000
_cell.length_c   1.000
_cell.angle_alpha   90.00
_cell.angle_beta   90.00
_cell.angle_gamma   90.00
#
_symmetry.space_group_name_H-M   'P 1'
#
loop_
_entity.id
_entity.type
_entity.pdbx_description
1 polymer ?
#
loop_
_entity_poly.entity_id
_entity_poly.type
_entity_poly.pdbx_seq_one_letter_code
_entity_poly.pdbx_strand_id
1 'polypeptide(L)' 'MSVTDEIVVIEGDGIGKEVIPAAVQVLETVGEFDFREVVAGDAVRADTGNPLPEEDP' A
#
# COMPACT_ATOMS: atom_id res chain seq x y z
N MET A 1 5.20 24.86 0.65
CA MET A 1 5.12 23.39 0.74
C MET A 1 5.54 22.86 -0.60
N SER A 2 6.67 22.16 -0.68
CA SER A 2 6.87 21.21 -1.78
C SER A 2 5.74 20.18 -1.65
N VAL A 3 5.01 19.94 -2.74
CA VAL A 3 4.06 18.83 -2.79
C VAL A 3 4.89 17.59 -3.06
N THR A 4 4.91 16.65 -2.12
CA THR A 4 5.42 15.29 -2.33
C THR A 4 4.31 14.46 -2.97
N ASP A 5 4.66 13.66 -3.98
CA ASP A 5 3.68 12.78 -4.62
C ASP A 5 3.21 11.72 -3.60
N GLU A 6 1.89 11.57 -3.48
CA GLU A 6 1.27 10.55 -2.61
C GLU A 6 1.26 9.19 -3.31
N ILE A 7 1.69 8.16 -2.59
CA ILE A 7 1.69 6.77 -3.04
C ILE A 7 0.86 5.94 -2.06
N VAL A 8 -0.28 5.43 -2.55
CA VAL A 8 -1.06 4.44 -1.81
C VAL A 8 -0.38 3.07 -1.94
N VAL A 9 0.02 2.50 -0.81
CA VAL A 9 0.72 1.22 -0.72
C VAL A 9 -0.28 0.13 -0.36
N ILE A 10 -0.38 -0.88 -1.23
CA ILE A 10 -1.19 -2.08 -1.01
C ILE A 10 -0.28 -3.29 -1.10
N GLU A 11 0.06 -3.88 0.04
CA GLU A 11 0.89 -5.10 0.05
C GLU A 11 0.14 -6.32 -0.51
N GLY A 12 -1.17 -6.38 -0.27
CA GLY A 12 -1.99 -7.52 -0.65
C GLY A 12 -1.61 -8.81 0.08
N ASP A 13 -1.61 -9.93 -0.65
CA ASP A 13 -1.39 -11.27 -0.13
C ASP A 13 -0.15 -11.96 -0.73
N GLY A 14 0.23 -13.10 -0.16
CA GLY A 14 1.36 -13.89 -0.62
C GLY A 14 2.67 -13.11 -0.58
N ILE A 15 3.45 -13.18 -1.67
CA ILE A 15 4.76 -12.52 -1.76
C ILE A 15 4.68 -10.98 -1.73
N GLY A 16 3.49 -10.41 -1.94
CA GLY A 16 3.27 -8.96 -1.85
C GLY A 16 3.76 -8.38 -0.53
N LYS A 17 3.54 -9.11 0.58
CA LYS A 17 4.01 -8.77 1.94
C LYS A 17 5.53 -8.77 2.12
N GLU A 18 6.26 -9.33 1.16
CA GLU A 18 7.73 -9.36 1.17
C GLU A 18 8.32 -8.36 0.16
N VAL A 19 7.75 -8.30 -1.05
CA VAL A 19 8.31 -7.50 -2.14
C VAL A 19 7.92 -6.02 -2.07
N ILE A 20 6.74 -5.69 -1.56
CA ILE A 20 6.28 -4.30 -1.47
C ILE A 20 7.08 -3.51 -0.43
N PRO A 21 7.37 -4.03 0.78
CA PRO A 21 8.28 -3.35 1.72
C PRO A 21 9.68 -3.09 1.13
N ALA A 22 10.20 -4.02 0.32
CA ALA A 22 11.48 -3.82 -0.36
C ALA A 22 11.41 -2.73 -1.43
N ALA A 23 10.30 -2.61 -2.16
CA ALA A 23 10.08 -1.55 -3.13
C ALA A 23 9.97 -0.17 -2.45
N VAL A 24 9.26 -0.08 -1.32
CA VAL A 24 9.16 1.16 -0.53
C VAL A 24 10.56 1.62 -0.06
N GLN A 25 11.39 0.72 0.45
CA GLN A 25 12.78 1.05 0.84
C GLN A 25 13.60 1.64 -0.32
N VAL A 26 13.42 1.12 -1.54
CA VAL A 26 14.07 1.69 -2.74
C VAL A 26 13.51 3.07 -3.04
N LEU A 27 12.19 3.26 -2.95
CA LEU A 27 11.54 4.55 -3.22
C LEU A 27 12.00 5.64 -2.23
N GLU A 28 12.09 5.32 -0.94
CA GLU A 28 12.62 6.21 0.10
C GLU A 28 14.08 6.62 -0.15
N THR A 29 14.84 5.79 -0.88
CA THR A 29 16.23 6.08 -1.24
C THR A 29 16.34 7.00 -2.46
N VAL A 30 15.39 6.94 -3.40
CA VAL A 30 15.47 7.68 -4.67
C VAL A 30 14.72 9.01 -4.66
N GLY A 31 13.81 9.25 -3.70
CA GLY A 31 13.05 10.48 -3.63
C GLY A 31 12.21 10.63 -2.36
N GLU A 32 11.59 11.81 -2.24
CA GLU A 32 10.63 12.11 -1.17
C GLU A 32 9.22 11.81 -1.66
N PHE A 33 8.53 10.90 -0.99
CA PHE A 33 7.15 10.50 -1.28
C PHE A 33 6.35 10.48 0.02
N ASP A 34 5.03 10.69 -0.09
CA ASP A 34 4.10 10.49 1.02
C ASP A 34 3.43 9.13 0.87
N PHE A 35 3.74 8.19 1.76
CA PHE A 35 3.23 6.82 1.67
C PHE A 35 1.99 6.64 2.56
N ARG A 36 0.93 6.13 1.96
CA ARG A 36 -0.30 5.79 2.67
C ARG A 36 -0.61 4.31 2.51
N GLU A 37 -0.54 3.55 3.60
CA GLU A 37 -0.88 2.14 3.59
C GLU A 37 -2.40 1.92 3.57
N VAL A 38 -2.87 1.01 2.73
CA VAL A 38 -4.25 0.49 2.76
C VAL A 38 -4.25 -1.02 2.56
N VAL A 39 -5.31 -1.66 3.04
CA VAL A 39 -5.48 -3.11 2.96
C VAL A 39 -6.42 -3.48 1.82
N ALA A 40 -6.03 -4.48 1.03
CA ALA A 40 -6.87 -5.11 0.01
C ALA A 40 -6.47 -6.58 -0.16
N GLY A 41 -7.31 -7.35 -0.82
CA GLY A 41 -7.01 -8.73 -1.23
C GLY A 41 -7.83 -9.79 -0.51
N ASP A 42 -7.37 -11.03 -0.61
CA ASP A 42 -8.03 -12.22 -0.08
C ASP A 42 -8.14 -12.20 1.44
N ALA A 43 -7.12 -11.70 2.15
CA ALA A 43 -7.20 -11.53 3.60
C ALA A 43 -8.32 -10.54 4.00
N VAL A 44 -8.46 -9.43 3.28
CA VAL A 44 -9.53 -8.43 3.53
C VAL A 44 -10.89 -9.01 3.17
N ARG A 45 -10.99 -9.75 2.08
CA ARG A 45 -12.23 -10.46 1.71
C ARG A 45 -12.64 -11.50 2.75
N ALA A 46 -11.69 -12.23 3.32
CA ALA A 46 -11.96 -13.23 4.34
C ALA A 46 -12.57 -12.62 5.61
N ASP A 47 -12.16 -11.40 5.94
CA ASP A 47 -12.61 -10.68 7.14
C ASP A 47 -13.90 -9.87 6.89
N THR A 48 -13.95 -9.12 5.78
CA THR A 48 -15.01 -8.13 5.50
C THR A 48 -16.07 -8.59 4.49
N GLY A 49 -15.79 -9.66 3.74
CA GLY A 49 -16.58 -10.08 2.58
C GLY A 49 -16.32 -9.30 1.29
N ASN A 50 -15.51 -8.23 1.33
CA ASN A 50 -15.12 -7.41 0.18
C ASN A 50 -13.59 -7.42 0.01
N PRO A 51 -13.03 -7.74 -1.17
CA PRO A 51 -11.58 -7.70 -1.37
C PRO A 51 -11.01 -6.28 -1.54
N LEU A 52 -11.84 -5.29 -1.79
CA LEU A 52 -11.39 -3.92 -1.99
C LEU A 52 -11.23 -3.21 -0.64
N PRO A 53 -10.32 -2.22 -0.53
CA PRO A 53 -10.31 -1.30 0.59
C PRO A 53 -11.70 -0.70 0.76
N GLU A 54 -12.11 -0.42 1.99
CA GLU A 54 -13.24 0.46 2.20
C GLU A 54 -12.93 1.80 1.50
N GLU A 55 -13.87 2.30 0.70
CA GLU A 55 -13.71 3.61 0.07
C GLU A 55 -13.55 4.65 1.17
N ASP A 56 -12.38 5.29 1.21
CA ASP A 56 -12.19 6.50 2.01
C ASP A 56 -12.82 7.68 1.25
N PRO A 57 -13.59 8.57 1.89
CA PRO A 57 -14.19 9.75 1.24
C PRO A 57 -13.15 10.75 0.71
#